data_AF-A0A9E2S6R1-F1
#
_entry.id   AF-A0A9E2S6R1-F1
#
_cell.length_a   1.000
_cell.length_b   1.000
_cell.length_c   1.000
_cell.angle_alpha   90.00
_cell.angle_beta   90.00
_cell.angle_gamma   90.00
#
_symmetry.space_group_name_H-M   'P 1'
#
loop_
_entity.id
_entity.type
_entity.pdbx_description
1 polymer ?
#
loop_
_entity_poly.entity_id
_entity_poly.type
_entity_poly.pdbx_seq_one_letter_code
_entity_poly.pdbx_strand_id
1 'polypeptide(L)'
;MHRMIRTAAIAPLAAVLLVGGLSGCHWFKKKNALYTQSGEARPLEVPPDLDRPSAERAMELPAVKGTSAAAAAPAVAATGFAAAGDRDAVFAKVGEALASINGVKVVNKADILGTYDIDYLDAKFLIRVTKAGDGAYVAAVDPRGLAPSGDAAGKLIAALKAVVAP
;
A
#
# COMPACT_ATOMS: atom_id res chain seq x y z
N MET A 1 -24.69 62.69 85.14
CA MET A 1 -25.03 61.35 85.68
C MET A 1 -24.19 60.29 84.96
N HIS A 2 -22.99 60.01 85.47
CA HIS A 2 -21.97 59.09 84.92
C HIS A 2 -22.16 57.64 85.41
N ARG A 3 -23.32 57.02 85.19
CA ARG A 3 -23.55 55.63 85.64
C ARG A 3 -23.69 54.59 84.52
N MET A 4 -23.65 55.00 83.26
CA MET A 4 -23.74 54.11 82.10
C MET A 4 -22.40 53.84 81.41
N ILE A 5 -21.27 54.17 82.04
CA ILE A 5 -19.93 54.03 81.43
C ILE A 5 -19.33 52.62 81.68
N ARG A 6 -19.87 51.85 82.64
CA ARG A 6 -19.26 50.57 83.05
C ARG A 6 -19.69 49.34 82.23
N THR A 7 -20.77 49.41 81.44
CA THR A 7 -21.18 48.33 80.53
C THR A 7 -20.75 48.55 79.08
N ALA A 8 -20.19 49.72 78.76
CA ALA A 8 -19.81 50.08 77.40
C ALA A 8 -18.46 49.50 76.92
N ALA A 9 -17.65 48.93 77.81
CA ALA A 9 -16.30 48.45 77.48
C ALA A 9 -16.20 46.97 77.12
N ILE A 10 -17.27 46.16 77.33
CA ILE A 10 -17.24 44.71 77.09
C ILE A 10 -17.76 44.36 75.68
N ALA A 11 -18.70 45.14 75.16
CA ALA A 11 -19.28 44.94 73.83
C ALA A 11 -18.28 45.06 72.65
N PRO A 12 -17.36 46.05 72.60
CA PRO A 12 -16.46 46.18 71.46
C PRO A 12 -15.36 45.10 71.44
N LEU A 13 -14.94 44.59 72.61
CA LEU A 13 -13.88 43.58 72.69
C LEU A 13 -14.35 42.20 72.19
N ALA A 14 -15.60 41.83 72.47
CA ALA A 14 -16.20 40.59 71.99
C ALA A 14 -16.46 40.62 70.47
N ALA A 15 -16.82 41.79 69.92
CA ALA A 15 -17.04 41.96 68.48
C ALA A 15 -15.73 41.84 67.66
N VAL A 16 -14.60 42.34 68.19
CA VAL A 16 -13.29 42.25 67.51
C VAL A 16 -12.76 40.81 67.47
N LEU A 17 -12.99 40.02 68.52
CA LEU A 17 -12.59 38.60 68.55
C LEU A 17 -13.42 37.73 67.58
N LEU A 18 -14.71 38.02 67.42
CA LEU A 18 -15.59 37.31 66.46
C LEU A 18 -15.24 37.65 65.00
N VAL A 19 -14.95 38.90 64.67
CA VAL A 19 -14.55 39.31 63.31
C VAL A 19 -13.13 38.83 62.98
N GLY A 20 -12.22 38.80 63.96
CA GLY A 20 -10.86 38.29 63.81
C GLY A 20 -10.81 36.76 63.63
N GLY A 21 -11.66 36.01 64.33
CA GLY A 21 -11.71 34.55 64.21
C GLY A 21 -12.27 34.05 62.87
N LEU A 22 -13.23 34.77 62.28
CA LEU A 22 -13.85 34.39 61.00
C LEU A 22 -13.04 34.82 59.77
N SER A 23 -12.19 35.85 59.88
CA SER A 23 -11.32 36.30 58.77
C SER A 23 -10.04 35.45 58.61
N GLY A 24 -9.67 34.63 59.59
CA GLY A 24 -8.43 33.83 59.56
C GLY A 24 -8.47 32.62 58.62
N CYS A 25 -9.65 32.13 58.23
CA CYS A 25 -9.78 30.91 57.44
C CYS A 25 -9.33 31.09 55.97
N HIS A 26 -9.17 32.33 55.49
CA HIS A 26 -8.57 32.59 54.17
C HIS A 26 -7.04 32.49 54.16
N TRP A 27 -6.39 32.82 55.27
CA TRP A 27 -4.92 32.85 55.28
C TRP A 27 -4.27 31.47 55.32
N PHE A 28 -5.00 30.45 55.76
CA PHE A 28 -4.59 29.04 55.67
C PHE A 28 -4.95 28.35 54.34
N LYS A 29 -5.41 29.11 53.33
CA LYS A 29 -5.63 28.54 52.00
C LYS A 29 -4.28 28.41 51.28
N LYS A 30 -3.70 27.21 51.30
CA LYS A 30 -2.57 26.87 50.42
C LYS A 30 -3.04 27.01 48.96
N LYS A 31 -2.47 27.97 48.23
CA LYS A 31 -2.66 28.07 46.79
C LYS A 31 -1.80 26.99 46.13
N ASN A 32 -2.40 25.86 45.78
CA ASN A 32 -1.71 24.81 45.05
C ASN A 32 -1.72 25.17 43.56
N ALA A 33 -0.63 25.79 43.08
CA ALA A 33 -0.46 26.19 41.68
C ALA A 33 -0.63 25.02 40.68
N LEU A 34 -0.55 23.79 41.16
CA LEU A 34 -0.73 22.54 40.42
C LEU A 34 -2.18 22.35 39.91
N TYR A 35 -3.17 23.04 40.49
CA TYR A 35 -4.59 22.93 40.11
C TYR A 35 -5.11 24.15 39.32
N THR A 36 -4.29 25.20 39.16
CA THR A 36 -4.64 26.37 38.32
C THR A 36 -4.23 26.19 36.86
N GLN A 37 -3.59 25.07 36.55
CA GLN A 37 -3.22 24.70 35.20
C GLN A 37 -4.42 24.04 34.52
N SER A 38 -4.84 24.59 33.37
CA SER A 38 -5.92 24.02 32.56
C SER A 38 -5.61 22.55 32.23
N GLY A 39 -6.63 21.67 32.25
CA GLY A 39 -6.45 20.22 32.14
C GLY A 39 -5.72 19.76 30.86
N GLU A 40 -5.69 20.62 29.85
CA GLU A 40 -5.02 20.51 28.56
C GLU A 40 -3.50 20.76 28.61
N ALA A 41 -2.98 21.35 29.69
CA ALA A 41 -1.54 21.49 29.93
C ALA A 41 -0.94 20.37 30.80
N ARG A 42 -1.72 19.32 31.09
CA ARG A 42 -1.20 18.04 31.60
C ARG A 42 -0.55 17.33 30.41
N PRO A 43 0.74 16.92 30.49
CA PRO A 43 1.36 16.16 29.41
C PRO A 43 0.46 14.97 29.09
N LEU A 44 -0.08 14.95 27.87
CA LEU A 44 -0.84 13.80 27.39
C LEU A 44 0.20 12.70 27.21
N GLU A 45 0.36 11.86 28.22
CA GLU A 45 1.05 10.60 28.05
C GLU A 45 0.24 9.82 27.02
N VAL A 46 0.69 9.88 25.77
CA VAL A 46 0.20 9.01 24.73
C VAL A 46 0.43 7.60 25.25
N PRO A 47 -0.63 6.78 25.38
CA PRO A 47 -0.46 5.40 25.80
C PRO A 47 0.60 4.75 24.91
N PRO A 48 1.53 3.96 25.46
CA PRO A 48 2.67 3.43 24.70
C PRO A 48 2.24 2.58 23.48
N ASP A 49 0.98 2.17 23.43
CA ASP A 49 0.36 1.44 22.32
C ASP A 49 -0.20 2.34 21.19
N LEU A 50 -0.15 3.67 21.34
CA LEU A 50 -0.59 4.68 20.35
C LEU A 50 0.57 5.50 19.75
N ASP A 51 1.78 5.39 20.31
CA ASP A 51 3.03 5.94 19.72
C ASP A 51 3.62 5.03 18.64
N ARG A 52 3.03 3.85 18.41
CA ARG A 52 3.50 2.89 17.42
C ARG A 52 2.37 2.51 16.48
N PRO A 53 2.67 2.28 15.19
CA PRO A 53 1.67 1.75 14.27
C PRO A 53 1.14 0.41 14.80
N SER A 54 -0.16 0.21 14.64
CA SER A 54 -0.89 -0.99 15.04
C SER A 54 -0.29 -2.25 14.41
N ALA A 55 0.13 -3.20 15.26
CA ALA A 55 0.63 -4.52 14.85
C ALA A 55 -0.50 -5.58 14.80
N GLU A 56 -1.74 -5.16 14.58
CA GLU A 56 -2.85 -6.09 14.43
C GLU A 56 -2.62 -6.98 13.21
N ARG A 57 -3.04 -8.25 13.32
CA ARG A 57 -2.88 -9.25 12.26
C ARG A 57 -3.48 -8.84 10.90
N ALA A 58 -4.40 -7.87 10.89
CA ALA A 58 -4.97 -7.30 9.68
C ALA A 58 -3.99 -6.40 8.90
N MET A 59 -2.96 -5.86 9.57
CA MET A 59 -1.87 -5.10 8.95
C MET A 59 -0.62 -5.94 8.69
N GLU A 60 -0.62 -7.24 9.02
CA GLU A 60 0.44 -8.14 8.58
C GLU A 60 0.36 -8.30 7.06
N LEU A 61 1.27 -7.61 6.36
CA LEU A 61 1.52 -7.88 4.95
C LEU A 61 1.90 -9.35 4.83
N PRO A 62 1.25 -10.13 3.95
CA PRO A 62 1.65 -11.51 3.71
C PRO A 62 3.13 -11.53 3.39
N ALA A 63 3.89 -12.37 4.11
CA ALA A 63 5.29 -12.60 3.80
C ALA A 63 5.37 -13.29 2.43
N VAL A 64 5.35 -12.50 1.37
CA VAL A 64 5.80 -12.93 0.04
C VAL A 64 7.29 -13.12 0.18
N LYS A 65 7.69 -14.32 0.60
CA LYS A 65 9.07 -14.76 0.60
C LYS A 65 9.55 -14.57 -0.83
N GLY A 66 10.29 -13.48 -1.05
CA GLY A 66 10.80 -13.02 -2.33
C GLY A 66 11.71 -14.08 -2.92
N THR A 67 11.09 -15.10 -3.48
CA THR A 67 11.72 -16.01 -4.40
C THR A 67 11.48 -15.32 -5.72
N SER A 68 12.49 -14.66 -6.26
CA SER A 68 12.68 -14.63 -7.71
C SER A 68 12.98 -16.05 -8.20
N ALA A 69 12.07 -16.97 -7.91
CA ALA A 69 11.76 -18.06 -8.79
C ALA A 69 10.59 -17.50 -9.58
N ALA A 70 10.61 -17.67 -10.89
CA ALA A 70 9.36 -17.79 -11.61
C ALA A 70 8.51 -18.79 -10.83
N ALA A 71 7.61 -18.30 -9.98
CA ALA A 71 6.54 -19.11 -9.47
C ALA A 71 5.90 -19.63 -10.74
N ALA A 72 6.00 -20.93 -10.95
CA ALA A 72 5.14 -21.60 -11.90
C ALA A 72 3.75 -21.17 -11.47
N ALA A 73 3.20 -20.18 -12.19
CA ALA A 73 1.81 -19.83 -12.09
C ALA A 73 1.06 -21.17 -12.17
N PRO A 74 -0.04 -21.36 -11.41
CA PRO A 74 -0.92 -22.50 -11.68
C PRO A 74 -1.10 -22.53 -13.19
N ALA A 75 -0.89 -23.67 -13.85
CA ALA A 75 -0.67 -23.76 -15.30
C ALA A 75 -1.84 -23.18 -16.13
N VAL A 76 -1.99 -21.86 -16.12
CA VAL A 76 -2.49 -21.05 -17.20
C VAL A 76 -1.47 -21.34 -18.28
N ALA A 77 -1.90 -22.02 -19.33
CA ALA A 77 -1.07 -22.37 -20.48
C ALA A 77 -0.07 -21.24 -20.71
N ALA A 78 1.22 -21.52 -20.52
CA ALA A 78 2.24 -20.48 -20.55
C ALA A 78 2.17 -19.80 -21.92
N THR A 79 1.50 -18.64 -21.99
CA THR A 79 1.29 -17.92 -23.24
C THR A 79 2.54 -17.16 -23.66
N GLY A 80 3.70 -17.47 -23.08
CA GLY A 80 4.97 -16.91 -23.49
C GLY A 80 6.17 -17.74 -23.09
N PHE A 81 7.31 -17.41 -23.69
CA PHE A 81 8.61 -18.04 -23.46
C PHE A 81 9.75 -17.03 -23.62
N ALA A 82 10.86 -17.31 -22.94
CA ALA A 82 12.10 -16.58 -23.15
C ALA A 82 12.87 -17.16 -24.35
N ALA A 83 13.42 -16.27 -25.17
CA ALA A 83 14.29 -16.58 -26.29
C ALA A 83 15.63 -15.86 -26.11
N ALA A 84 16.73 -16.56 -26.41
CA ALA A 84 18.06 -15.97 -26.35
C ALA A 84 18.33 -15.08 -27.58
N GLY A 85 19.09 -14.00 -27.37
CA GLY A 85 19.54 -13.10 -28.43
C GLY A 85 18.80 -11.76 -28.47
N ASP A 86 19.17 -10.96 -29.47
CA ASP A 86 18.62 -9.63 -29.65
C ASP A 86 17.11 -9.66 -29.97
N ARG A 87 16.38 -8.67 -29.49
CA ARG A 87 14.93 -8.58 -29.64
C ARG A 87 14.50 -8.53 -31.10
N ASP A 88 15.19 -7.77 -31.94
CA ASP A 88 14.81 -7.61 -33.35
C ASP A 88 15.15 -8.88 -34.15
N ALA A 89 16.26 -9.54 -33.81
CA ALA A 89 16.59 -10.85 -34.37
C ALA A 89 15.55 -11.92 -33.99
N VAL A 90 15.11 -11.95 -32.72
CA VAL A 90 14.03 -12.85 -32.27
C VAL A 90 12.72 -12.50 -32.96
N PHE A 91 12.41 -11.21 -33.12
CA PHE A 91 11.20 -10.75 -33.79
C PHE A 91 11.14 -11.19 -35.26
N ALA A 92 12.27 -11.13 -35.98
CA ALA A 92 12.38 -11.64 -37.34
C ALA A 92 12.15 -13.16 -37.39
N LYS A 93 12.82 -13.92 -36.52
CA LYS A 93 12.64 -15.39 -36.40
C LYS A 93 11.20 -15.79 -36.08
N VAL A 94 10.52 -15.04 -35.21
CA VAL A 94 9.09 -15.27 -34.91
C VAL A 94 8.25 -15.05 -36.17
N GLY A 95 8.54 -14.04 -36.98
CA GLY A 95 7.84 -13.81 -38.25
C GLY A 95 8.00 -14.98 -39.24
N GLU A 96 9.23 -15.49 -39.39
CA GLU A 96 9.52 -16.67 -40.22
C GLU A 96 8.82 -17.94 -39.70
N ALA A 97 8.81 -18.14 -38.38
CA ALA A 97 8.14 -19.25 -37.73
C ALA A 97 6.61 -19.16 -37.92
N LEU A 98 6.01 -17.99 -37.74
CA LEU A 98 4.58 -17.75 -37.97
C LEU A 98 4.17 -18.09 -39.42
N ALA A 99 5.01 -17.75 -40.40
CA ALA A 99 4.76 -18.08 -41.80
C ALA A 99 4.81 -19.59 -42.10
N SER A 100 5.48 -20.37 -41.26
CA SER A 100 5.61 -21.83 -41.40
C SER A 100 4.48 -22.60 -40.72
N ILE A 101 3.68 -21.96 -39.86
CA ILE A 101 2.60 -22.61 -39.11
C ILE A 101 1.30 -22.53 -39.91
N ASN A 102 0.76 -23.70 -40.27
CA ASN A 102 -0.50 -23.80 -40.99
C ASN A 102 -1.66 -23.22 -40.17
N GLY A 103 -2.52 -22.44 -40.84
CA GLY A 103 -3.71 -21.85 -40.25
C GLY A 103 -3.48 -20.54 -39.48
N VAL A 104 -2.22 -20.09 -39.35
CA VAL A 104 -1.89 -18.77 -38.82
C VAL A 104 -2.03 -17.74 -39.94
N LYS A 105 -2.76 -16.66 -39.68
CA LYS A 105 -2.84 -15.50 -40.56
C LYS A 105 -2.34 -14.27 -39.82
N VAL A 106 -1.24 -13.69 -40.30
CA VAL A 106 -0.73 -12.40 -39.81
C VAL A 106 -1.56 -11.29 -40.42
N VAL A 107 -2.36 -10.62 -39.60
CA VAL A 107 -3.22 -9.48 -39.98
C VAL A 107 -2.40 -8.20 -40.12
N ASN A 108 -1.49 -7.97 -39.19
CA ASN A 108 -0.64 -6.80 -39.17
C ASN A 108 0.72 -7.09 -38.54
N LYS A 109 1.74 -6.34 -38.94
CA LYS A 109 3.09 -6.38 -38.40
C LYS A 109 3.51 -4.98 -38.00
N ALA A 110 3.94 -4.81 -36.76
CA ALA A 110 4.50 -3.55 -36.26
C ALA A 110 5.89 -3.79 -35.67
N ASP A 111 6.93 -3.58 -36.49
CA ASP A 111 8.34 -3.80 -36.12
C ASP A 111 8.77 -2.97 -34.90
N ILE A 112 8.38 -1.68 -34.88
CA ILE A 112 8.71 -0.76 -33.79
C ILE A 112 8.15 -1.27 -32.46
N LEU A 113 6.88 -1.71 -32.46
CA LEU A 113 6.20 -2.25 -31.28
C LEU A 113 6.60 -3.70 -30.98
N GLY A 114 7.19 -4.40 -31.95
CA GLY A 114 7.55 -5.81 -31.84
C GLY A 114 6.32 -6.69 -31.70
N THR A 115 5.25 -6.36 -32.43
CA THR A 115 3.97 -7.06 -32.37
C THR A 115 3.54 -7.58 -33.72
N TYR A 116 3.00 -8.79 -33.74
CA TYR A 116 2.23 -9.36 -34.84
C TYR A 116 0.78 -9.51 -34.40
N ASP A 117 -0.16 -9.01 -35.20
CA ASP A 117 -1.59 -9.28 -35.02
C ASP A 117 -1.96 -10.55 -35.77
N ILE A 118 -2.57 -11.51 -35.09
CA ILE A 118 -2.76 -12.88 -35.57
C ILE A 118 -4.23 -13.29 -35.48
N ASP A 119 -4.75 -13.82 -36.59
CA ASP A 119 -5.94 -14.67 -36.61
C ASP A 119 -5.48 -16.15 -36.59
N TYR A 120 -5.89 -16.94 -35.59
CA TYR A 120 -5.57 -18.38 -35.50
C TYR A 120 -6.65 -19.14 -34.73
N LEU A 121 -7.15 -20.25 -35.30
CA LEU A 121 -8.22 -21.10 -34.71
C LEU A 121 -9.42 -20.29 -34.21
N ASP A 122 -9.92 -19.38 -35.04
CA ASP A 122 -11.05 -18.46 -34.74
C ASP A 122 -10.81 -17.49 -33.57
N ALA A 123 -9.57 -17.39 -33.09
CA ALA A 123 -9.15 -16.43 -32.08
C ALA A 123 -8.27 -15.33 -32.69
N LYS A 124 -8.40 -14.12 -32.14
CA LYS A 124 -7.60 -12.95 -32.52
C LYS A 124 -6.78 -12.47 -31.34
N PHE A 125 -5.48 -12.37 -31.51
CA PHE A 125 -4.57 -11.95 -30.45
C PHE A 125 -3.23 -11.49 -31.03
N LEU A 126 -2.42 -10.85 -30.20
CA LEU A 126 -1.13 -10.30 -30.57
C LEU A 126 -0.01 -11.23 -30.10
N ILE A 127 0.99 -11.47 -30.93
CA ILE A 127 2.29 -11.98 -30.48
C ILE A 127 3.22 -10.79 -30.27
N ARG A 128 3.65 -10.58 -29.03
CA ARG A 128 4.55 -9.48 -28.64
C ARG A 128 5.93 -10.02 -28.28
N VAL A 129 6.96 -9.37 -28.82
CA VAL A 129 8.37 -9.63 -28.51
C VAL A 129 8.98 -8.43 -27.80
N THR A 130 9.27 -8.60 -26.52
CA THR A 130 9.86 -7.56 -25.66
C THR A 130 11.27 -7.93 -25.26
N LYS A 131 12.16 -6.95 -25.07
CA LYS A 131 13.48 -7.21 -24.49
C LYS A 131 13.35 -7.66 -23.03
N ALA A 132 14.07 -8.72 -22.66
CA ALA A 132 14.08 -9.28 -21.32
C ALA A 132 15.52 -9.61 -20.91
N GLY A 133 16.15 -8.70 -20.15
CA GLY A 133 17.57 -8.78 -19.83
C GLY A 133 18.43 -8.86 -21.09
N ASP A 134 19.27 -9.90 -21.16
CA ASP A 134 20.16 -10.17 -22.30
C ASP A 134 19.47 -10.92 -23.46
N GLY A 135 18.17 -11.23 -23.32
CA GLY A 135 17.37 -11.91 -24.33
C GLY A 135 16.09 -11.15 -24.69
N ALA A 136 15.14 -11.91 -25.23
CA ALA A 136 13.80 -11.46 -25.54
C ALA A 136 12.75 -12.38 -24.91
N TYR A 137 11.56 -11.84 -24.69
CA TYR A 137 10.40 -12.58 -24.22
C TYR A 137 9.29 -12.47 -25.27
N VAL A 138 8.84 -13.62 -25.74
CA VAL A 138 7.77 -13.77 -26.73
C VAL A 138 6.51 -14.17 -25.99
N ALA A 139 5.42 -13.42 -26.12
CA ALA A 139 4.15 -13.74 -25.48
C ALA A 139 2.95 -13.43 -26.36
N ALA A 140 1.92 -14.26 -26.27
CA ALA A 140 0.60 -13.99 -26.77
C ALA A 140 -0.16 -13.12 -25.77
N VAL A 141 -0.70 -11.99 -26.24
CA VAL A 141 -1.44 -11.01 -25.46
C VAL A 141 -2.72 -10.59 -26.19
N ASP A 142 -3.79 -10.32 -25.44
CA ASP A 142 -5.02 -9.72 -25.95
C ASP A 142 -4.86 -8.19 -26.10
N PRO A 143 -5.82 -7.48 -26.71
CA PRO A 143 -5.75 -6.02 -26.85
C PRO A 143 -5.66 -5.23 -25.54
N ARG A 144 -5.93 -5.87 -24.39
CA ARG A 144 -5.81 -5.30 -23.05
C ARG A 144 -4.47 -5.62 -22.39
N GLY A 145 -3.59 -6.36 -23.08
CA GLY A 145 -2.29 -6.79 -22.57
C GLY A 145 -2.33 -8.00 -21.65
N LEU A 146 -3.46 -8.70 -21.57
CA LEU A 146 -3.64 -9.92 -20.76
C LEU A 146 -3.43 -11.17 -21.61
N ALA A 147 -3.27 -12.34 -20.97
CA ALA A 147 -3.24 -13.59 -21.70
C ALA A 147 -4.57 -13.81 -22.46
N PRO A 148 -4.55 -14.15 -23.77
CA PRO A 148 -5.76 -14.43 -24.53
C PRO A 148 -6.52 -15.61 -23.93
N SER A 149 -7.85 -15.53 -23.97
CA SER A 149 -8.71 -16.63 -23.54
C SER A 149 -8.70 -17.78 -24.56
N GLY A 150 -8.79 -19.01 -24.05
CA GLY A 150 -8.87 -20.23 -24.88
C GLY A 150 -7.51 -20.83 -25.26
N ASP A 151 -7.54 -21.97 -25.93
CA ASP A 151 -6.34 -22.78 -26.15
C ASP A 151 -5.50 -22.36 -27.37
N ALA A 152 -6.06 -21.54 -28.27
CA ALA A 152 -5.42 -21.18 -29.53
C ALA A 152 -4.06 -20.49 -29.32
N ALA A 153 -4.00 -19.53 -28.40
CA ALA A 153 -2.77 -18.82 -28.06
C ALA A 153 -1.70 -19.75 -27.46
N GLY A 154 -2.11 -20.65 -26.56
CA GLY A 154 -1.19 -21.64 -25.97
C GLY A 154 -0.62 -22.60 -27.02
N LYS A 155 -1.46 -23.09 -27.95
CA LYS A 155 -1.03 -23.95 -29.06
C LYS A 155 -0.04 -23.25 -29.98
N LEU A 156 -0.32 -21.99 -30.34
CA LEU A 156 0.58 -21.22 -31.20
C LEU A 156 1.92 -20.94 -30.50
N ILE A 157 1.89 -20.54 -29.23
CA ILE A 157 3.11 -20.27 -28.45
C ILE A 157 3.97 -21.52 -28.29
N ALA A 158 3.37 -22.69 -28.06
CA ALA A 158 4.10 -23.95 -27.99
C ALA A 158 4.81 -24.26 -29.32
N ALA A 159 4.13 -24.08 -30.45
CA ALA A 159 4.71 -24.25 -31.78
C ALA A 159 5.85 -23.25 -32.06
N LEU A 160 5.66 -21.98 -31.69
CA LEU A 160 6.69 -20.95 -31.85
C LEU A 160 7.92 -21.23 -30.99
N LYS A 161 7.73 -21.66 -29.73
CA LYS A 161 8.83 -22.01 -28.84
C LYS A 161 9.72 -23.10 -29.43
N ALA A 162 9.12 -24.14 -30.02
CA ALA A 162 9.86 -25.26 -30.61
C ALA A 162 10.76 -24.84 -31.80
N VAL A 163 10.43 -23.74 -32.49
CA VAL A 163 11.19 -23.22 -33.64
C VAL A 163 12.19 -22.14 -33.22
N VAL A 164 11.78 -21.23 -32.33
CA VAL A 164 12.53 -20.01 -32.00
C VAL A 164 13.50 -20.22 -30.84
N ALA A 165 13.20 -21.14 -29.91
CA ALA A 165 14.02 -21.46 -28.76
C ALA A 165 14.12 -22.99 -28.58
N PRO A 166 14.76 -23.71 -29.53
CA PRO A 166 14.98 -25.15 -29.42
C PRO A 166 15.88 -25.53 -28.23
#